data_AF-A0A946MXH0-F1
#
_entry.id   AF-A0A946MXH0-F1
#
_cell.length_a   1.000
_cell.length_b   1.000
_cell.length_c   1.000
_cell.angle_alpha   90.00
_cell.angle_beta   90.00
_cell.angle_gamma   90.00
#
_symmetry.space_group_name_H-M   'P 1'
#
loop_
_entity.id
_entity.type
_entity.pdbx_description
1 polymer ?
#
loop_
_entity_poly.entity_id
_entity_poly.type
_entity_poly.pdbx_seq_one_letter_code
_entity_poly.pdbx_strand_id
1 'polypeptide(L)' 'VRPGDMVHARVTVIDMNIPKRRVKLDCLCSVDGKQVLVGEANVLAPSRKFD' A
#
# COMPACT_ATOMS: atom_id res chain seq x y z
N VAL A 1 2.81 14.61 10.17
CA VAL A 1 1.79 15.13 9.24
C VAL A 1 0.95 16.14 9.98
N ARG A 2 0.68 17.28 9.35
CA ARG A 2 -0.13 18.38 9.88
C ARG A 2 -1.30 18.66 8.93
N PRO A 3 -2.38 19.28 9.41
CA PRO A 3 -3.44 19.77 8.52
C PRO A 3 -2.85 20.68 7.43
N GLY A 4 -3.21 20.41 6.17
CA GLY A 4 -2.69 21.12 5.00
C GLY A 4 -1.53 20.42 4.27
N ASP A 5 -0.91 19.39 4.86
CA ASP A 5 0.13 18.61 4.18
C ASP A 5 -0.47 17.77 3.04
N MET A 6 0.15 17.82 1.86
CA MET A 6 -0.11 16.87 0.79
C MET A 6 0.80 15.64 0.96
N VAL A 7 0.18 14.47 1.14
CA VAL A 7 0.89 13.22 1.40
C VAL A 7 0.94 12.38 0.12
N HIS A 8 2.15 11.98 -0.29
CA HIS A 8 2.36 11.01 -1.36
C HIS A 8 2.56 9.62 -0.79
N ALA A 9 1.63 8.71 -1.08
CA ALA A 9 1.75 7.30 -0.75
C ALA A 9 2.34 6.52 -1.93
N ARG A 10 3.46 5.84 -1.72
CA ARG A 10 4.01 4.82 -2.61
C ARG A 10 3.72 3.46 -1.99
N VAL A 11 3.19 2.56 -2.80
CA VAL A 11 2.83 1.22 -2.36
C VAL A 11 3.52 0.20 -3.24
N THR A 12 4.17 -0.77 -2.62
CA THR A 12 4.86 -1.88 -3.29
C THR A 12 4.15 -3.18 -2.97
N VAL A 13 3.81 -3.98 -3.97
CA VAL A 13 3.32 -5.35 -3.75
C VAL A 13 4.50 -6.22 -3.35
N ILE A 14 4.43 -6.83 -2.17
CA ILE A 14 5.53 -7.63 -1.62
C ILE A 14 5.21 -9.13 -1.52
N ASP A 15 3.93 -9.50 -1.49
CA ASP A 15 3.50 -10.91 -1.52
C ASP A 15 2.05 -11.03 -2.03
N MET A 16 1.68 -12.21 -2.53
CA MET A 16 0.32 -12.52 -2.98
C MET A 16 -0.07 -13.96 -2.65
N ASN A 17 -1.13 -14.10 -1.85
CA ASN A 17 -1.80 -15.37 -1.63
C ASN A 17 -3.02 -15.48 -2.55
N ILE A 18 -2.80 -16.06 -3.73
CA ILE A 18 -3.84 -16.23 -4.75
C ILE A 18 -5.03 -17.07 -4.26
N PRO A 19 -4.84 -18.26 -3.63
CA PRO A 19 -5.95 -19.08 -3.16
C PRO A 19 -6.88 -18.36 -2.19
N LYS A 20 -6.32 -17.51 -1.32
CA LYS A 20 -7.09 -16.71 -0.35
C LYS A 20 -7.46 -15.32 -0.87
N ARG A 21 -7.05 -14.98 -2.09
CA ARG A 21 -7.17 -13.66 -2.73
C ARG A 21 -6.68 -12.55 -1.81
N ARG A 22 -5.46 -12.68 -1.29
CA ARG A 22 -4.83 -11.64 -0.47
C ARG A 22 -3.58 -11.12 -1.14
N VAL A 23 -3.40 -9.80 -1.07
CA VAL A 23 -2.16 -9.12 -1.48
C VAL A 23 -1.57 -8.44 -0.26
N LYS A 24 -0.27 -8.63 -0.07
CA LYS A 24 0.51 -7.98 0.96
C LYS A 24 1.24 -6.79 0.34
N LEU A 25 1.10 -5.64 0.97
CA LEU A 25 1.58 -4.35 0.48
C LEU A 25 2.52 -3.72 1.51
N ASP A 26 3.67 -3.26 1.05
CA ASP A 26 4.52 -2.32 1.78
C ASP A 26 4.11 -0.90 1.41
N CYS A 27 3.77 -0.10 2.41
CA CYS A 27 3.17 1.22 2.26
C CYS A 27 4.08 2.28 2.87
N LEU A 28 4.55 3.21 2.03
CA LEU A 28 5.40 4.32 2.43
C LEU A 28 4.73 5.64 2.04
N CYS A 29 4.51 6.49 3.03
CA CYS A 29 3.99 7.84 2.82
C CYS A 29 5.08 8.87 3.05
N SER A 30 5.11 9.90 2.20
CA SER A 30 6.04 11.01 2.30
C SER A 30 5.37 12.37 2.09
N VAL A 31 5.91 13.40 2.74
CA VAL A 31 5.58 14.82 2.54
C VAL A 31 6.89 15.53 2.21
N ASP A 32 6.93 16.26 1.10
CA ASP A 32 8.14 16.95 0.62
C ASP A 32 9.40 16.06 0.61
N GLY A 33 9.22 14.80 0.17
CA GLY A 33 10.30 13.80 0.10
C GLY A 33 10.71 13.18 1.45
N LYS A 34 10.18 13.64 2.58
CA LYS A 34 10.45 13.06 3.90
C LYS A 34 9.42 11.98 4.22
N GLN A 35 9.90 10.82 4.67
CA GLN A 35 9.02 9.73 5.11
C GLN A 35 8.30 10.12 6.39
N VAL A 36 6.98 9.97 6.42
CA VAL A 36 6.12 10.35 7.55
C VAL A 36 5.32 9.18 8.11
N LEU A 37 5.10 8.14 7.31
CA LEU A 37 4.44 6.92 7.74
C LEU A 37 5.00 5.74 6.94
N VAL A 38 5.28 4.66 7.64
CA VAL A 38 5.61 3.36 7.07
C VAL A 38 4.67 2.33 7.67
N GLY A 39 4.26 1.37 6.88
CA GLY A 39 3.35 0.34 7.35
C GLY A 39 3.12 -0.75 6.32
N GLU A 40 2.44 -1.79 6.77
CA GLU A 40 2.09 -2.93 5.96
C GLU A 40 0.56 -3.03 5.86
N ALA A 41 0.06 -3.43 4.69
CA ALA A 41 -1.35 -3.69 4.49
C ALA A 41 -1.59 -5.06 3.86
N ASN A 42 -2.56 -5.80 4.38
CA ASN A 42 -3.03 -7.05 3.83
C ASN A 42 -4.44 -6.85 3.27
N VAL A 43 -4.58 -6.82 1.94
CA VAL A 43 -5.83 -6.45 1.25
C VAL A 43 -6.41 -7.61 0.47
N LEU A 44 -7.69 -7.53 0.11
CA LEU A 44 -8.29 -8.45 -0.86
C LEU A 44 -7.74 -8.16 -2.26
N ALA A 45 -7.29 -9.20 -2.95
CA ALA A 45 -6.91 -9.11 -4.35
C ALA A 45 -8.16 -8.85 -5.22
N PRO A 46 -8.07 -7.99 -6.24
CA PRO A 46 -9.17 -7.77 -7.17
C PRO A 46 -9.50 -9.09 -7.88
N SER A 47 -10.79 -9.44 -7.93
CA SER A 47 -11.26 -10.73 -8.45
C SER A 47 -11.35 -10.80 -9.97
N ARG A 48 -11.25 -9.66 -10.68
CA ARG A 48 -11.59 -9.57 -12.11
C ARG A 48 -10.46 -9.96 -13.08
N LYS A 49 -9.29 -10.41 -12.60
CA LYS A 49 -8.11 -10.65 -13.45
C LYS A 49 -7.29 -11.90 -13.08
N PHE A 50 -7.96 -13.00 -12.75
CA PHE A 50 -7.35 -14.33 -12.78
C PHE A 50 -8.31 -15.36 -13.42
N ASP A 51 -9.11 -14.91 -14.38
CA ASP A 51 -9.51 -15.69 -15.56
C ASP A 51 -8.58 -15.28 -16.72
#